data_AF-A0A5B7DR56-F1
#
_entry.id   AF-A0A5B7DR56-F1
#
_cell.length_a   1.000
_cell.length_b   1.000
_cell.length_c   1.000
_cell.angle_alpha   90.00
_cell.angle_beta   90.00
_cell.angle_gamma   90.00
#
_symmetry.space_group_name_H-M   'P 1'
#
loop_
_entity.id
_entity.type
_entity.pdbx_description
1 polymer ?
#
loop_
_entity_poly.entity_id
_entity_poly.type
_entity_poly.pdbx_seq_one_letter_code
_entity_poly.pdbx_strand_id
1 'polypeptide(L)'
;MDVLRPPTVWVAGRCYRVLNPQTATTTTNYAEADAYGFEDNVYQDEVDCTNDTDFTVEETGNGKFQTSFPVANPYIPYLIGSKGSTKSRIEKETYTTLKFPGKGQNGNVVVTGKDVRTVRQARLKLEMLVEQARKKQPSTHFLSLPVNAPNIQERFLEFKKEVLEKCGDSRGVVESLFQEAAKLHLTLCVLVLADDRERQQAVDTLKQCPETVLKKQLGGEKLRLEMKGVEIMNDDPGEVHVLYGRVNALSWSHSIQAIADSVVGEFVKGGLVTRQQERVKLHVTLMNTAFCMQSNEDSSGVTSQTRETFCAKNILKVSDPLSEV
;
A
#
# COMPACT_ATOMS: atom_id res chain seq x y z
N MET A 1 -25.54 -11.09 3.11
CA MET A 1 -25.04 -9.93 3.87
C MET A 1 -25.38 -10.16 5.33
N ASP A 2 -24.38 -10.22 6.21
CA ASP A 2 -24.63 -10.18 7.65
C ASP A 2 -25.04 -8.75 8.03
N VAL A 3 -26.30 -8.56 8.41
CA VAL A 3 -26.85 -7.24 8.75
C VAL A 3 -26.18 -6.67 10.00
N LEU A 4 -25.65 -7.53 10.88
CA LEU A 4 -24.99 -7.17 12.14
C LEU A 4 -23.48 -6.92 11.97
N ARG A 5 -22.87 -7.39 10.87
CA ARG A 5 -21.47 -7.15 10.51
C ARG A 5 -21.33 -6.87 9.02
N PRO A 6 -21.80 -5.71 8.54
CA PRO A 6 -21.62 -5.34 7.15
C PRO A 6 -20.13 -5.15 6.82
N PRO A 7 -19.70 -5.41 5.57
CA PRO A 7 -18.36 -5.03 5.14
C PRO A 7 -18.18 -3.52 5.32
N THR A 8 -16.99 -3.08 5.70
CA THR A 8 -16.69 -1.67 5.95
C THR A 8 -15.46 -1.23 5.18
N VAL A 9 -15.37 0.07 4.86
CA VAL A 9 -14.21 0.69 4.25
C VAL A 9 -13.82 1.93 5.05
N TRP A 10 -12.51 2.09 5.29
CA TRP A 10 -11.97 3.28 5.94
C TRP A 10 -11.50 4.28 4.89
N VAL A 11 -11.96 5.53 4.98
CA VAL A 11 -11.55 6.65 4.12
C VAL A 11 -11.28 7.85 5.00
N ALA A 12 -10.08 8.44 4.92
CA ALA A 12 -9.68 9.61 5.71
C ALA A 12 -10.04 9.46 7.21
N GLY A 13 -9.73 8.31 7.81
CA GLY A 13 -10.01 8.04 9.23
C GLY A 13 -11.48 7.75 9.59
N ARG A 14 -12.41 7.77 8.62
CA ARG A 14 -13.83 7.46 8.84
C ARG A 14 -14.19 6.07 8.31
N CYS A 15 -15.03 5.35 9.06
CA CYS A 15 -15.51 4.02 8.71
C CYS A 15 -16.88 4.09 8.02
N TYR A 16 -16.97 3.58 6.79
CA TYR A 16 -18.19 3.54 5.99
C TYR A 16 -18.69 2.11 5.84
N ARG A 17 -20.00 1.92 5.92
CA ARG A 17 -20.67 0.65 5.64
C ARG A 17 -20.72 0.41 4.13
N VAL A 18 -20.35 -0.79 3.68
CA VAL A 18 -20.47 -1.23 2.29
C VAL A 18 -21.79 -1.98 2.14
N LEU A 19 -22.75 -1.38 1.46
CA LEU A 19 -24.08 -1.96 1.27
C LEU A 19 -24.15 -3.00 0.14
N ASN A 20 -23.07 -3.23 -0.62
CA ASN A 20 -23.02 -4.28 -1.65
C ASN A 20 -21.66 -5.03 -1.65
N PRO A 21 -21.58 -6.26 -1.09
CA PRO A 21 -20.31 -6.99 -0.94
C PRO A 21 -19.79 -7.69 -2.20
N GLN A 22 -20.50 -7.66 -3.33
CA GLN A 22 -20.17 -8.51 -4.49
C GLN A 22 -18.87 -8.17 -5.21
N THR A 23 -18.13 -7.13 -4.79
CA THR A 23 -16.86 -6.73 -5.40
C THR A 23 -15.62 -7.07 -4.57
N ALA A 24 -15.75 -7.82 -3.47
CA ALA A 24 -14.60 -8.19 -2.63
C ALA A 24 -13.80 -9.41 -3.14
N THR A 25 -14.22 -10.07 -4.22
CA THR A 25 -13.56 -11.30 -4.71
C THR A 25 -13.43 -11.30 -6.22
N THR A 26 -12.37 -10.69 -6.74
CA THR A 26 -11.75 -11.20 -7.97
C THR A 26 -10.28 -10.79 -8.04
N THR A 27 -9.41 -11.74 -7.71
CA THR A 27 -8.05 -11.82 -8.20
C THR A 27 -8.10 -11.90 -9.72
N THR A 28 -7.34 -11.04 -10.39
CA THR A 28 -6.81 -11.18 -11.77
C THR A 28 -7.76 -11.72 -12.84
N ASN A 29 -8.30 -10.83 -13.67
CA ASN A 29 -8.47 -11.07 -15.10
C ASN A 29 -8.33 -9.75 -15.83
N TYR A 30 -7.24 -9.62 -16.60
CA TYR A 30 -7.10 -8.59 -17.63
C TYR A 30 -8.02 -9.00 -18.80
N ALA A 31 -9.12 -8.28 -18.96
CA ALA A 31 -9.82 -8.16 -20.21
C ALA A 31 -9.84 -6.68 -20.58
N GLU A 32 -9.38 -6.34 -21.77
CA GLU A 32 -9.49 -5.00 -22.34
C GLU A 32 -10.97 -4.59 -22.38
N ALA A 33 -11.34 -3.69 -21.47
CA ALA A 33 -12.51 -2.85 -21.59
C ALA A 33 -12.06 -1.41 -21.29
N ASP A 34 -11.93 -0.62 -22.35
CA ASP A 34 -11.71 0.82 -22.44
C ASP A 34 -10.77 1.48 -21.41
N ALA A 35 -9.69 2.09 -21.92
CA ALA A 35 -8.68 2.86 -21.17
C ALA A 35 -9.21 4.06 -20.34
N TYR A 36 -10.51 4.33 -20.35
CA TYR A 36 -11.21 5.30 -19.49
C TYR A 36 -12.64 4.84 -19.12
N GLY A 37 -12.92 3.54 -19.18
CA GLY A 37 -14.20 2.95 -18.82
C GLY A 37 -14.33 2.76 -17.32
N PHE A 38 -14.97 3.71 -16.65
CA PHE A 38 -15.46 3.50 -15.29
C PHE A 38 -16.63 2.53 -15.38
N GLU A 39 -16.44 1.26 -15.03
CA GLU A 39 -17.57 0.36 -14.82
C GLU A 39 -18.42 0.90 -13.66
N ASP A 40 -19.62 1.36 -14.04
CA ASP A 40 -20.67 1.96 -13.23
C ASP A 40 -21.21 1.00 -12.16
N ASN A 41 -20.46 0.81 -11.07
CA ASN A 41 -21.05 0.38 -9.80
C ASN A 41 -20.93 1.51 -8.78
N VAL A 42 -21.64 2.59 -9.08
CA VAL A 42 -21.74 3.78 -8.24
C VAL A 42 -22.60 3.45 -7.01
N TYR A 43 -21.95 3.45 -5.85
CA TYR A 43 -22.59 3.53 -4.54
C TYR A 43 -23.61 4.68 -4.53
N GLN A 44 -24.89 4.34 -4.58
CA GLN A 44 -25.99 5.26 -4.38
C GLN A 44 -26.29 5.35 -2.88
N ASP A 45 -25.36 5.92 -2.10
CA ASP A 45 -25.57 6.12 -0.66
C ASP A 45 -25.89 7.58 -0.34
N GLU A 46 -26.93 7.73 0.49
CA GLU A 46 -27.15 8.90 1.32
C GLU A 46 -26.09 8.90 2.43
N VAL A 47 -25.15 9.85 2.34
CA VAL A 47 -24.12 10.00 3.37
C VAL A 47 -24.80 10.50 4.64
N ASP A 48 -24.91 9.63 5.65
CA ASP A 48 -25.45 9.97 6.96
C ASP A 48 -24.54 11.02 7.61
N CYS A 49 -24.95 12.28 7.52
CA CYS A 49 -24.19 13.43 7.96
C CYS A 49 -24.39 13.61 9.46
N THR A 50 -23.68 12.83 10.27
CA THR A 50 -23.44 13.24 11.66
C THR A 50 -22.73 14.60 11.65
N ASN A 51 -22.97 15.43 12.67
CA ASN A 51 -22.40 16.78 12.73
C ASN A 51 -20.86 16.80 12.89
N ASP A 52 -20.24 15.64 13.08
CA ASP A 52 -18.84 15.50 13.46
C ASP A 52 -17.99 15.08 12.25
N THR A 53 -17.57 16.08 11.46
CA THR A 53 -16.63 15.92 10.35
C THR A 53 -15.28 16.50 10.76
N ASP A 54 -14.17 15.80 10.48
CA ASP A 54 -12.80 16.31 10.70
C ASP A 54 -12.42 17.59 9.92
N PHE A 55 -13.29 18.07 9.03
CA PHE A 55 -13.11 19.28 8.25
C PHE A 55 -14.17 20.33 8.58
N THR A 56 -13.79 21.59 8.41
CA THR A 56 -14.66 22.74 8.62
C THR A 56 -15.42 23.11 7.34
N VAL A 57 -16.60 23.70 7.54
CA VAL A 57 -17.40 24.36 6.51
C VAL A 57 -17.62 25.79 6.96
N GLU A 58 -17.15 26.74 6.17
CA GLU A 58 -17.18 28.17 6.48
C GLU A 58 -18.34 28.85 5.76
N GLU A 59 -18.95 29.84 6.42
CA GLU A 59 -19.92 30.73 5.77
C GLU A 59 -19.19 31.83 5.00
N THR A 60 -19.54 31.97 3.74
CA THR A 60 -19.08 33.05 2.86
C THR A 60 -19.93 34.29 3.06
N GLY A 61 -19.39 35.48 2.81
CA GLY A 61 -20.11 36.76 2.98
C GLY A 61 -21.40 36.95 2.18
N ASN A 62 -21.78 35.98 1.34
CA ASN A 62 -22.98 35.98 0.52
C ASN A 62 -24.06 34.99 1.04
N GLY A 63 -23.95 34.51 2.29
CA GLY A 63 -24.87 33.53 2.89
C GLY A 63 -24.79 32.13 2.28
N LYS A 64 -23.66 31.80 1.65
CA LYS A 64 -23.37 30.44 1.14
C LYS A 64 -22.32 29.78 2.02
N PHE A 65 -22.27 28.45 2.01
CA PHE A 65 -21.28 27.68 2.74
C PHE A 65 -20.22 27.11 1.81
N GLN A 66 -18.98 26.98 2.29
CA GLN A 66 -17.86 26.51 1.50
C GLN A 66 -16.90 25.64 2.33
N THR A 67 -16.31 24.63 1.68
CA THR A 67 -15.11 23.94 2.20
C THR A 67 -14.04 23.87 1.12
N SER A 68 -12.77 23.85 1.54
CA SER A 68 -11.61 23.90 0.66
C SER A 68 -10.55 22.89 1.08
N PHE A 69 -10.06 22.19 0.06
CA PHE A 69 -9.35 20.94 0.07
C PHE A 69 -8.08 20.65 -0.71
N PRO A 70 -6.92 20.31 -0.12
CA PRO A 70 -5.83 19.80 -0.93
C PRO A 70 -6.20 18.46 -1.59
N VAL A 71 -6.01 18.35 -2.92
CA VAL A 71 -6.07 17.07 -3.66
C VAL A 71 -4.81 16.97 -4.52
N ALA A 72 -4.19 15.79 -4.57
CA ALA A 72 -3.04 15.58 -5.43
C ALA A 72 -3.47 15.59 -6.91
N ASN A 73 -2.68 16.25 -7.77
CA ASN A 73 -2.99 16.42 -9.19
C ASN A 73 -3.36 15.12 -9.94
N PRO A 74 -2.71 13.96 -9.67
CA PRO A 74 -3.09 12.70 -10.31
C PRO A 74 -4.56 12.30 -10.08
N TYR A 75 -5.20 12.77 -9.01
CA TYR A 75 -6.57 12.43 -8.67
C TYR A 75 -7.63 13.39 -9.23
N ILE A 76 -7.23 14.60 -9.67
CA ILE A 76 -8.16 15.60 -10.21
C ILE A 76 -8.95 15.08 -11.42
N PRO A 77 -8.35 14.39 -12.42
CA PRO A 77 -9.11 13.84 -13.55
C PRO A 77 -10.21 12.87 -13.13
N TYR A 78 -10.00 12.07 -12.07
CA TYR A 78 -11.00 11.14 -11.55
C TYR A 78 -12.20 11.85 -10.91
N LEU A 79 -11.95 12.97 -10.24
CA LEU A 79 -13.01 13.80 -9.65
C LEU A 79 -13.82 14.54 -10.72
N ILE A 80 -13.19 14.95 -11.82
CA ILE A 80 -13.86 15.61 -12.94
C ILE A 80 -14.68 14.59 -13.75
N GLY A 81 -14.10 13.41 -14.02
CA GLY A 81 -14.70 12.39 -14.88
C GLY A 81 -14.63 12.71 -16.37
N SER A 82 -14.90 11.70 -17.20
CA SER A 82 -14.91 11.86 -18.66
C SER A 82 -15.89 12.96 -19.07
N LYS A 83 -15.42 13.95 -19.83
CA LYS A 83 -16.20 15.14 -20.23
C LYS A 83 -16.87 15.88 -19.05
N GLY A 84 -16.34 15.75 -17.83
CA GLY A 84 -16.92 16.37 -16.63
C GLY A 84 -18.10 15.61 -16.01
N SER A 85 -18.37 14.37 -16.43
CA SER A 85 -19.54 13.60 -16.00
C SER A 85 -19.63 13.43 -14.48
N THR A 86 -18.54 13.04 -13.82
CA THR A 86 -18.48 12.84 -12.37
C THR A 86 -18.73 14.14 -11.63
N LYS A 87 -18.07 15.23 -12.05
CA LYS A 87 -18.28 16.57 -11.49
C LYS A 87 -19.77 16.95 -11.57
N SER A 88 -20.35 16.91 -12.78
CA SER A 88 -21.73 17.33 -13.00
C SER A 88 -22.73 16.49 -12.22
N ARG A 89 -22.46 15.19 -12.07
CA ARG A 89 -23.26 14.28 -11.26
C ARG A 89 -23.23 14.67 -9.77
N ILE A 90 -22.04 14.89 -9.19
CA ILE A 90 -21.91 15.29 -7.78
C ILE A 90 -22.57 16.65 -7.53
N GLU A 91 -22.33 17.63 -8.41
CA GLU A 91 -22.96 18.96 -8.33
C GLU A 91 -24.49 18.86 -8.33
N LYS A 92 -25.07 18.01 -9.19
CA LYS A 92 -26.51 17.78 -9.27
C LYS A 92 -27.06 17.05 -8.04
N GLU A 93 -26.42 15.96 -7.61
CA GLU A 93 -26.86 15.15 -6.47
C GLU A 93 -26.79 15.91 -5.15
N THR A 94 -25.86 16.84 -5.02
CA THR A 94 -25.62 17.57 -3.77
C THR A 94 -26.04 19.03 -3.84
N TYR A 95 -26.54 19.54 -4.97
CA TYR A 95 -26.86 20.97 -5.12
C TYR A 95 -25.68 21.91 -4.75
N THR A 96 -24.46 21.49 -5.08
CA THR A 96 -23.22 22.24 -4.84
C THR A 96 -22.54 22.64 -6.15
N THR A 97 -21.55 23.50 -6.06
CA THR A 97 -20.64 23.86 -7.15
C THR A 97 -19.22 23.46 -6.79
N LEU A 98 -18.56 22.78 -7.72
CA LEU A 98 -17.19 22.30 -7.59
C LEU A 98 -16.25 23.13 -8.44
N LYS A 99 -15.23 23.70 -7.79
CA LYS A 99 -14.10 24.35 -8.47
C LYS A 99 -12.84 23.54 -8.24
N PHE A 100 -12.15 23.24 -9.34
CA PHE A 100 -10.89 22.52 -9.35
C PHE A 100 -9.75 23.49 -9.67
N PRO A 101 -8.52 23.21 -9.22
CA PRO A 101 -7.34 23.97 -9.63
C PRO A 101 -7.14 23.89 -11.15
N GLY A 102 -6.38 24.84 -11.70
CA GLY A 102 -6.01 24.85 -13.11
C GLY A 102 -5.26 23.58 -13.51
N LYS A 103 -5.31 23.21 -14.80
CA LYS A 103 -4.62 22.01 -15.30
C LYS A 103 -3.12 22.09 -14.95
N GLY A 104 -2.62 21.06 -14.26
CA GLY A 104 -1.21 20.96 -13.85
C GLY A 104 -0.81 21.88 -12.68
N GLN A 105 -1.75 22.63 -12.10
CA GLN A 105 -1.49 23.47 -10.94
C GLN A 105 -1.86 22.75 -9.65
N ASN A 106 -0.96 22.81 -8.67
CA ASN A 106 -1.30 22.44 -7.30
C ASN A 106 -2.30 23.45 -6.74
N GLY A 107 -3.35 22.96 -6.08
CA GLY A 107 -4.31 23.82 -5.42
C GLY A 107 -5.39 23.04 -4.71
N ASN A 108 -6.37 23.80 -4.21
CA ASN A 108 -7.47 23.22 -3.48
C ASN A 108 -8.67 22.97 -4.38
N VAL A 109 -9.35 21.85 -4.16
CA VAL A 109 -10.72 21.64 -4.61
C VAL A 109 -11.64 22.39 -3.66
N VAL A 110 -12.53 23.20 -4.23
CA VAL A 110 -13.45 24.05 -3.49
C VAL A 110 -14.88 23.59 -3.77
N VAL A 111 -15.62 23.34 -2.68
CA VAL A 111 -17.04 22.97 -2.71
C VAL A 111 -17.84 24.13 -2.14
N THR A 112 -18.81 24.65 -2.88
CA THR A 112 -19.70 25.73 -2.43
C THR A 112 -21.16 25.32 -2.55
N GLY A 113 -21.97 25.59 -1.53
CA GLY A 113 -23.39 25.23 -1.48
C GLY A 113 -24.22 26.20 -0.63
N LYS A 114 -25.54 26.00 -0.60
CA LYS A 114 -26.47 26.81 0.23
C LYS A 114 -26.68 26.25 1.64
N ASP A 115 -26.30 24.99 1.87
CA ASP A 115 -26.48 24.29 3.15
C ASP A 115 -25.16 23.61 3.52
N VAL A 116 -24.79 23.69 4.80
CA VAL A 116 -23.62 23.00 5.37
C VAL A 116 -23.69 21.50 5.10
N ARG A 117 -24.88 20.89 5.21
CA ARG A 117 -25.11 19.45 4.99
C ARG A 117 -24.74 19.05 3.57
N THR A 118 -25.18 19.82 2.58
CA THR A 118 -24.91 19.47 1.18
C THR A 118 -23.45 19.66 0.80
N VAL A 119 -22.80 20.70 1.34
CA VAL A 119 -21.35 20.91 1.21
C VAL A 119 -20.58 19.73 1.81
N ARG A 120 -20.97 19.25 3.00
CA ARG A 120 -20.40 18.06 3.63
C ARG A 120 -20.58 16.80 2.78
N GLN A 121 -21.79 16.55 2.27
CA GLN A 121 -22.05 15.38 1.42
C GLN A 121 -21.17 15.38 0.17
N ALA A 122 -21.05 16.53 -0.51
CA ALA A 122 -20.19 16.67 -1.68
C ALA A 122 -18.71 16.44 -1.36
N ARG A 123 -18.24 17.01 -0.25
CA ARG A 123 -16.87 16.81 0.26
C ARG A 123 -16.57 15.34 0.52
N LEU A 124 -17.46 14.63 1.21
CA LEU A 124 -17.30 13.22 1.54
C LEU A 124 -17.31 12.33 0.28
N LYS A 125 -18.19 12.62 -0.70
CA LYS A 125 -18.20 11.94 -2.00
C LYS A 125 -16.88 12.09 -2.75
N LEU A 126 -16.28 13.28 -2.73
CA LEU A 126 -14.97 13.52 -3.35
C LEU A 126 -13.84 12.76 -2.65
N GLU A 127 -13.83 12.72 -1.31
CA GLU A 127 -12.85 11.93 -0.54
C GLU A 127 -12.92 10.44 -0.87
N MET A 128 -14.13 9.89 -0.97
CA MET A 128 -14.33 8.49 -1.38
C MET A 128 -13.78 8.21 -2.78
N LEU A 129 -13.98 9.12 -3.74
CA LEU A 129 -13.43 8.96 -5.09
C LEU A 129 -11.91 9.04 -5.12
N VAL A 130 -11.30 9.93 -4.32
CA VAL A 130 -9.84 10.00 -4.19
C VAL A 130 -9.28 8.69 -3.63
N GLU A 131 -9.90 8.13 -2.59
CA GLU A 131 -9.44 6.86 -2.00
C GLU A 131 -9.59 5.69 -2.97
N GLN A 132 -10.68 5.64 -3.74
CA GLN A 132 -10.85 4.65 -4.79
C GLN A 132 -9.79 4.78 -5.89
N ALA A 133 -9.47 6.01 -6.30
CA ALA A 133 -8.41 6.25 -7.27
C ALA A 133 -7.03 5.87 -6.72
N ARG A 134 -6.76 6.15 -5.43
CA ARG A 134 -5.51 5.80 -4.75
C ARG A 134 -5.28 4.29 -4.69
N LYS A 135 -6.32 3.51 -4.39
CA LYS A 135 -6.24 2.03 -4.33
C LYS A 135 -5.82 1.37 -5.65
N LYS A 136 -6.02 2.07 -6.78
CA LYS A 136 -5.63 1.59 -8.12
C LYS A 136 -4.22 2.03 -8.52
N GLN A 137 -3.57 2.89 -7.73
CA GLN A 137 -2.22 3.34 -8.06
C GLN A 137 -1.18 2.31 -7.63
N PRO A 138 -0.11 2.11 -8.44
CA PRO A 138 1.02 1.32 -8.00
C PRO A 138 1.69 1.97 -6.79
N SER A 139 2.27 1.14 -5.92
CA SER A 139 3.13 1.64 -4.85
C SER A 139 4.32 2.40 -5.43
N THR A 140 4.67 3.52 -4.78
CA THR A 140 5.74 4.41 -5.24
C THR A 140 6.96 4.35 -4.32
N HIS A 141 6.72 4.16 -3.02
CA HIS A 141 7.73 4.15 -1.99
C HIS A 141 7.42 3.02 -1.01
N PHE A 142 8.38 2.70 -0.15
CA PHE A 142 8.17 1.79 0.96
C PHE A 142 9.07 2.20 2.12
N LEU A 143 8.63 1.88 3.34
CA LEU A 143 9.49 1.98 4.52
C LEU A 143 10.25 0.68 4.68
N SER A 144 11.54 0.78 4.94
CA SER A 144 12.36 -0.41 5.16
C SER A 144 13.38 -0.26 6.27
N LEU A 145 13.77 -1.40 6.83
CA LEU A 145 14.98 -1.56 7.61
C LEU A 145 16.03 -2.25 6.73
N PRO A 146 17.20 -1.65 6.49
CA PRO A 146 18.24 -2.30 5.70
C PRO A 146 18.78 -3.53 6.44
N VAL A 147 18.89 -4.65 5.74
CA VAL A 147 19.41 -5.94 6.25
C VAL A 147 20.59 -6.37 5.36
N ASN A 148 21.51 -5.44 5.15
CA ASN A 148 22.62 -5.56 4.21
C ASN A 148 23.98 -5.29 4.87
N ALA A 149 24.13 -5.61 6.16
CA ALA A 149 25.43 -5.56 6.82
C ALA A 149 26.42 -6.52 6.10
N PRO A 150 27.73 -6.22 6.07
CA PRO A 150 28.71 -7.01 5.30
C PRO A 150 28.66 -8.51 5.57
N ASN A 151 28.53 -8.91 6.84
CA ASN A 151 28.40 -10.30 7.24
C ASN A 151 27.11 -10.96 6.72
N ILE A 152 26.00 -10.21 6.61
CA ILE A 152 24.74 -10.73 6.04
C ILE A 152 24.88 -10.88 4.53
N GLN A 153 25.50 -9.91 3.85
CA GLN A 153 25.74 -9.98 2.41
C GLN A 153 26.60 -11.19 2.03
N GLU A 154 27.70 -11.42 2.77
CA GLU A 154 28.58 -12.57 2.57
C GLU A 154 27.82 -13.90 2.75
N ARG A 155 27.10 -14.07 3.85
CA ARG A 155 26.27 -15.26 4.11
C ARG A 155 25.16 -15.46 3.07
N PHE A 156 24.57 -14.39 2.58
CA PHE A 156 23.58 -14.47 1.51
C PHE A 156 24.19 -14.93 0.17
N LEU A 157 25.40 -14.47 -0.16
CA LEU A 157 26.11 -14.94 -1.35
C LEU A 157 26.54 -16.41 -1.22
N GLU A 158 26.95 -16.85 -0.03
CA GLU A 158 27.17 -18.27 0.28
C GLU A 158 25.89 -19.08 0.07
N PHE A 159 24.77 -18.63 0.64
CA PHE A 159 23.45 -19.26 0.45
C PHE A 159 23.06 -19.33 -1.03
N LYS A 160 23.23 -18.24 -1.79
CA LYS A 160 22.96 -18.21 -3.23
C LYS A 160 23.77 -19.27 -3.97
N LYS A 161 25.07 -19.36 -3.69
CA LYS A 161 25.96 -20.36 -4.29
C LYS A 161 25.49 -21.78 -3.95
N GLU A 162 25.21 -22.05 -2.68
CA GLU A 162 24.76 -23.37 -2.21
C GLU A 162 23.43 -23.79 -2.86
N VAL A 163 22.46 -22.87 -2.97
CA VAL A 163 21.18 -23.15 -3.63
C VAL A 163 21.37 -23.44 -5.11
N LEU A 164 22.22 -22.70 -5.81
CA LEU A 164 22.49 -22.95 -7.22
C LEU A 164 23.20 -24.30 -7.43
N GLU A 165 24.14 -24.66 -6.55
CA GLU A 165 24.86 -25.94 -6.62
C GLU A 165 23.98 -27.15 -6.27
N LYS A 166 23.16 -27.07 -5.22
CA LYS A 166 22.38 -28.20 -4.71
C LYS A 166 20.96 -28.29 -5.25
N CYS A 167 20.40 -27.18 -5.70
CA CYS A 167 18.99 -27.07 -6.10
C CYS A 167 18.81 -26.51 -7.51
N GLY A 168 19.89 -26.24 -8.26
CA GLY A 168 19.84 -25.68 -9.61
C GLY A 168 19.06 -26.53 -10.63
N ASP A 169 18.96 -27.84 -10.42
CA ASP A 169 18.14 -28.73 -11.25
C ASP A 169 16.63 -28.60 -10.99
N SER A 170 16.23 -27.85 -9.94
CA SER A 170 14.83 -27.61 -9.64
C SER A 170 14.23 -26.62 -10.64
N ARG A 171 12.99 -26.89 -11.08
CA ARG A 171 12.28 -26.05 -12.06
C ARG A 171 12.33 -24.56 -11.69
N GLY A 172 12.85 -23.74 -12.60
CA GLY A 172 12.86 -22.28 -12.48
C GLY A 172 13.92 -21.71 -11.54
N VAL A 173 14.71 -22.51 -10.84
CA VAL A 173 15.77 -22.02 -9.94
C VAL A 173 16.97 -21.54 -10.76
N VAL A 174 17.04 -20.22 -10.96
CA VAL A 174 18.10 -19.57 -11.74
C VAL A 174 18.71 -18.39 -10.99
N GLU A 175 19.91 -17.97 -11.40
CA GLU A 175 20.66 -16.90 -10.75
C GLU A 175 19.90 -15.57 -10.67
N SER A 176 19.13 -15.24 -11.72
CA SER A 176 18.36 -13.99 -11.80
C SER A 176 17.19 -13.91 -10.82
N LEU A 177 16.85 -15.00 -10.13
CA LEU A 177 15.85 -14.97 -9.05
C LEU A 177 16.36 -14.26 -7.80
N PHE A 178 17.67 -14.23 -7.57
CA PHE A 178 18.23 -13.78 -6.31
C PHE A 178 18.27 -12.24 -6.24
N GLN A 179 17.93 -11.70 -5.08
CA GLN A 179 18.09 -10.27 -4.79
C GLN A 179 19.58 -9.88 -4.84
N GLU A 180 19.87 -8.61 -5.11
CA GLU A 180 21.21 -8.06 -4.91
C GLU A 180 21.53 -7.96 -3.41
N ALA A 181 22.71 -8.43 -3.00
CA ALA A 181 23.09 -8.44 -1.57
C ALA A 181 23.00 -7.05 -0.91
N ALA A 182 23.36 -5.99 -1.63
CA ALA A 182 23.27 -4.62 -1.16
C ALA A 182 21.82 -4.11 -1.00
N LYS A 183 20.85 -4.74 -1.67
CA LYS A 183 19.43 -4.39 -1.63
C LYS A 183 18.63 -5.22 -0.62
N LEU A 184 19.25 -6.07 0.20
CA LEU A 184 18.54 -6.82 1.24
C LEU A 184 17.94 -5.88 2.29
N HIS A 185 16.63 -6.01 2.52
CA HIS A 185 15.89 -5.18 3.46
C HIS A 185 14.63 -5.90 3.99
N LEU A 186 14.15 -5.45 5.15
CA LEU A 186 12.81 -5.71 5.66
C LEU A 186 11.88 -4.61 5.20
N THR A 187 10.82 -4.94 4.48
CA THR A 187 9.76 -3.99 4.14
C THR A 187 8.76 -3.89 5.27
N LEU A 188 8.55 -2.68 5.80
CA LEU A 188 7.59 -2.43 6.88
C LEU A 188 6.19 -2.09 6.34
N CYS A 189 6.13 -1.21 5.33
CA CYS A 189 4.90 -0.92 4.60
C CYS A 189 5.22 -0.32 3.23
N VAL A 190 4.25 -0.40 2.33
CA VAL A 190 4.27 0.27 1.02
C VAL A 190 3.44 1.55 1.07
N LEU A 191 3.83 2.52 0.25
CA LEU A 191 3.27 3.88 0.23
C LEU A 191 2.92 4.29 -1.20
N VAL A 192 1.80 4.99 -1.33
CA VAL A 192 1.42 5.71 -2.55
C VAL A 192 1.49 7.20 -2.21
N LEU A 193 2.59 7.87 -2.58
CA LEU A 193 2.82 9.28 -2.29
C LEU A 193 2.61 10.09 -3.58
N ALA A 194 1.43 10.69 -3.69
CA ALA A 194 0.93 11.25 -4.94
C ALA A 194 1.52 12.62 -5.29
N ASP A 195 2.03 13.36 -4.30
CA ASP A 195 2.63 14.68 -4.48
C ASP A 195 3.73 14.99 -3.45
N ASP A 196 4.35 16.16 -3.55
CA ASP A 196 5.42 16.60 -2.64
C ASP A 196 4.94 16.81 -1.20
N ARG A 197 3.65 17.08 -0.98
CA ARG A 197 3.11 17.28 0.37
C ARG A 197 3.08 15.95 1.10
N GLU A 198 2.59 14.91 0.46
CA GLU A 198 2.60 13.55 1.01
C GLU A 198 4.02 13.03 1.20
N ARG A 199 4.95 13.33 0.27
CA ARG A 199 6.38 13.02 0.44
C ARG A 199 6.98 13.71 1.65
N GLN A 200 6.75 15.00 1.80
CA GLN A 200 7.28 15.76 2.93
C GLN A 200 6.67 15.26 4.25
N GLN A 201 5.37 15.00 4.28
CA GLN A 201 4.70 14.44 5.45
C GLN A 201 5.29 13.07 5.82
N ALA A 202 5.54 12.18 4.85
CA ALA A 202 6.18 10.89 5.09
C ALA A 202 7.59 11.04 5.68
N VAL A 203 8.38 12.00 5.18
CA VAL A 203 9.71 12.33 5.71
C VAL A 203 9.61 12.82 7.16
N ASP A 204 8.67 13.72 7.44
CA ASP A 204 8.50 14.30 8.77
C ASP A 204 8.02 13.24 9.78
N THR A 205 7.06 12.38 9.40
CA THR A 205 6.64 11.24 10.21
C THR A 205 7.82 10.30 10.48
N LEU A 206 8.62 9.95 9.47
CA LEU A 206 9.78 9.07 9.65
C LEU A 206 10.81 9.66 10.62
N LYS A 207 11.10 10.96 10.49
CA LYS A 207 12.05 11.68 11.36
C LYS A 207 11.59 11.75 12.82
N GLN A 208 10.29 11.63 13.09
CA GLN A 208 9.74 11.61 14.44
C GLN A 208 9.78 10.21 15.08
N CYS A 209 9.74 9.14 14.30
CA CYS A 209 9.75 7.75 14.80
C CYS A 209 10.87 7.41 15.81
N PRO A 210 12.11 7.93 15.70
CA PRO A 210 13.14 7.71 16.71
C PRO A 210 12.69 8.11 18.13
N GLU A 211 12.03 9.25 18.29
CA GLU A 211 11.56 9.72 19.59
C GLU A 211 10.17 9.15 19.94
N THR A 212 9.25 9.06 18.96
CA THR A 212 7.87 8.65 19.24
C THR A 212 7.71 7.16 19.44
N VAL A 213 8.57 6.34 18.82
CA VAL A 213 8.51 4.87 18.84
C VAL A 213 9.79 4.27 19.42
N LEU A 214 10.94 4.49 18.77
CA LEU A 214 12.16 3.71 19.07
C LEU A 214 12.64 3.92 20.50
N LYS A 215 12.73 5.18 20.95
CA LYS A 215 13.16 5.49 22.32
C LYS A 215 12.24 4.91 23.39
N LYS A 216 10.92 4.93 23.15
CA LYS A 216 9.94 4.38 24.10
C LYS A 216 10.00 2.86 24.21
N GLN A 217 10.28 2.17 23.09
CA GLN A 217 10.26 0.72 23.04
C GLN A 217 11.63 0.10 23.32
N LEU A 218 12.71 0.74 22.88
CA LEU A 218 14.07 0.23 23.08
C LEU A 218 14.76 0.80 24.33
N GLY A 219 14.27 1.90 24.91
CA GLY A 219 14.89 2.50 26.09
C GLY A 219 16.35 2.95 25.89
N GLY A 220 16.78 3.15 24.65
CA GLY A 220 18.17 3.44 24.29
C GLY A 220 19.05 2.20 24.04
N GLU A 221 18.51 0.99 24.20
CA GLU A 221 19.22 -0.25 23.88
C GLU A 221 19.24 -0.53 22.37
N LYS A 222 20.22 -1.33 21.93
CA LYS A 222 20.30 -1.77 20.54
C LYS A 222 19.46 -3.03 20.35
N LEU A 223 18.61 -3.02 19.32
CA LEU A 223 17.91 -4.22 18.88
C LEU A 223 18.85 -5.13 18.08
N ARG A 224 19.04 -6.36 18.55
CA ARG A 224 19.79 -7.39 17.82
C ARG A 224 18.83 -8.32 17.10
N LEU A 225 19.04 -8.48 15.80
CA LEU A 225 18.23 -9.33 14.92
C LEU A 225 19.10 -10.44 14.35
N GLU A 226 18.48 -11.58 14.11
CA GLU A 226 19.06 -12.70 13.37
C GLU A 226 18.13 -13.04 12.20
N MET A 227 18.72 -13.32 11.03
CA MET A 227 17.99 -13.92 9.91
C MET A 227 18.30 -15.42 9.89
N LYS A 228 17.29 -16.26 10.12
CA LYS A 228 17.48 -17.72 10.24
C LYS A 228 16.32 -18.51 9.65
N GLY A 229 16.66 -19.40 8.71
CA GLY A 229 15.70 -20.18 7.95
C GLY A 229 14.98 -19.34 6.89
N VAL A 230 14.25 -20.04 6.03
CA VAL A 230 13.57 -19.48 4.88
C VAL A 230 12.12 -19.95 4.83
N GLU A 231 11.27 -19.14 4.23
CA GLU A 231 9.85 -19.43 4.01
C GLU A 231 9.42 -18.90 2.64
N ILE A 232 8.22 -19.29 2.22
CA ILE A 232 7.59 -18.88 0.97
C ILE A 232 6.37 -18.01 1.25
N MET A 233 6.05 -17.11 0.32
CA MET A 233 4.95 -16.17 0.51
C MET A 233 3.56 -16.81 0.34
N ASN A 234 3.49 -17.90 -0.43
CA ASN A 234 2.30 -18.70 -0.70
C ASN A 234 2.41 -20.10 -0.07
N ASP A 235 1.38 -20.93 -0.20
CA ASP A 235 1.33 -22.25 0.46
C ASP A 235 1.85 -23.42 -0.41
N ASP A 236 2.12 -23.19 -1.69
CA ASP A 236 2.60 -24.23 -2.62
C ASP A 236 4.10 -24.09 -2.90
N PRO A 237 4.97 -24.95 -2.32
CA PRO A 237 6.41 -24.91 -2.57
C PRO A 237 6.80 -25.36 -3.98
N GLY A 238 5.88 -25.91 -4.78
CA GLY A 238 6.09 -26.19 -6.20
C GLY A 238 5.92 -24.98 -7.10
N GLU A 239 5.12 -24.00 -6.68
CA GLU A 239 4.66 -22.86 -7.49
C GLU A 239 4.95 -21.53 -6.78
N VAL A 240 6.23 -21.24 -6.54
CA VAL A 240 6.66 -20.10 -5.72
C VAL A 240 6.99 -18.88 -6.57
N HIS A 241 6.57 -17.71 -6.10
CA HIS A 241 7.00 -16.42 -6.65
C HIS A 241 8.02 -15.70 -5.78
N VAL A 242 7.96 -15.90 -4.46
CA VAL A 242 8.78 -15.19 -3.46
C VAL A 242 9.21 -16.17 -2.38
N LEU A 243 10.52 -16.27 -2.18
CA LEU A 243 11.16 -16.93 -1.04
C LEU A 243 11.90 -15.89 -0.22
N TYR A 244 11.72 -15.92 1.09
CA TYR A 244 12.22 -14.92 2.01
C TYR A 244 12.91 -15.54 3.24
N GLY A 245 13.84 -14.81 3.82
CA GLY A 245 14.47 -15.14 5.09
C GLY A 245 13.61 -14.68 6.26
N ARG A 246 13.49 -15.53 7.28
CA ARG A 246 12.81 -15.18 8.53
C ARG A 246 13.72 -14.32 9.40
N VAL A 247 13.16 -13.28 10.00
CA VAL A 247 13.90 -12.41 10.94
C VAL A 247 13.35 -12.56 12.34
N ASN A 248 14.24 -12.88 13.26
CA ASN A 248 13.95 -13.07 14.68
C ASN A 248 14.70 -12.01 15.50
N ALA A 249 14.06 -11.53 16.57
CA ALA A 249 14.77 -10.75 17.59
C ALA A 249 15.57 -11.69 18.49
N LEU A 250 16.82 -11.35 18.75
CA LEU A 250 17.67 -12.08 19.70
C LEU A 250 17.46 -11.61 21.15
N SER A 251 16.70 -10.52 21.35
CA SER A 251 16.35 -10.02 22.67
C SER A 251 14.96 -10.50 23.08
N TRP A 252 14.84 -10.98 24.32
CA TRP A 252 13.56 -11.30 24.94
C TRP A 252 12.77 -10.04 25.34
N SER A 253 13.46 -8.92 25.59
CA SER A 253 12.85 -7.67 26.06
C SER A 253 12.28 -6.80 24.95
N HIS A 254 12.69 -7.01 23.69
CA HIS A 254 12.37 -6.13 22.58
C HIS A 254 11.80 -6.92 21.39
N SER A 255 10.61 -6.53 20.94
CA SER A 255 9.95 -7.16 19.80
C SER A 255 10.10 -6.31 18.54
N ILE A 256 10.80 -6.84 17.53
CA ILE A 256 10.85 -6.22 16.19
C ILE A 256 9.46 -6.06 15.58
N GLN A 257 8.55 -6.99 15.85
CA GLN A 257 7.16 -6.91 15.39
C GLN A 257 6.46 -5.71 16.00
N ALA A 258 6.55 -5.52 17.32
CA ALA A 258 5.93 -4.37 18.00
C ALA A 258 6.48 -3.04 17.49
N ILE A 259 7.79 -2.96 17.22
CA ILE A 259 8.44 -1.78 16.65
C ILE A 259 7.94 -1.52 15.24
N ALA A 260 7.93 -2.53 14.37
CA ALA A 260 7.42 -2.42 13.01
C ALA A 260 5.96 -1.95 12.98
N ASP A 261 5.10 -2.57 13.78
CA ASP A 261 3.68 -2.23 13.86
C ASP A 261 3.47 -0.80 14.37
N SER A 262 4.31 -0.34 15.30
CA SER A 262 4.23 1.00 15.88
C SER A 262 4.71 2.07 14.90
N VAL A 263 5.81 1.81 14.19
CA VAL A 263 6.28 2.68 13.10
C VAL A 263 5.19 2.82 12.04
N VAL A 264 4.64 1.70 11.54
CA VAL A 264 3.53 1.74 10.57
C VAL A 264 2.31 2.44 11.16
N GLY A 265 2.05 2.27 12.46
CA GLY A 265 0.98 2.97 13.18
C GLY A 265 1.08 4.49 13.10
N GLU A 266 2.28 5.07 13.17
CA GLU A 266 2.47 6.52 13.01
C GLU A 266 2.13 6.99 11.58
N PHE A 267 2.44 6.19 10.56
CA PHE A 267 2.07 6.48 9.17
C PHE A 267 0.57 6.32 8.90
N VAL A 268 -0.08 5.37 9.58
CA VAL A 268 -1.55 5.22 9.54
C VAL A 268 -2.22 6.42 10.19
N LYS A 269 -1.75 6.87 11.35
CA LYS A 269 -2.24 8.09 12.02
C LYS A 269 -2.05 9.34 11.15
N GLY A 270 -0.96 9.40 10.40
CA GLY A 270 -0.71 10.45 9.41
C GLY A 270 -1.57 10.36 8.15
N GLY A 271 -2.37 9.31 7.96
CA GLY A 271 -3.19 9.13 6.75
C GLY A 271 -2.39 8.76 5.49
N LEU A 272 -1.13 8.36 5.63
CA LEU A 272 -0.24 7.98 4.52
C LEU A 272 -0.34 6.49 4.16
N VAL A 273 -0.86 5.68 5.08
CA VAL A 273 -1.04 4.22 4.92
C VAL A 273 -2.46 3.84 5.31
N THR A 274 -3.16 3.16 4.41
CA THR A 274 -4.38 2.43 4.73
C THR A 274 -4.00 1.02 5.19
N ARG A 275 -4.21 0.72 6.48
CA ARG A 275 -3.83 -0.57 7.07
C ARG A 275 -4.68 -1.70 6.46
N GLN A 276 -4.04 -2.61 5.72
CA GLN A 276 -4.69 -3.78 5.12
C GLN A 276 -4.62 -5.02 6.03
N GLN A 277 -3.58 -5.11 6.86
CA GLN A 277 -3.34 -6.22 7.79
C GLN A 277 -3.11 -5.69 9.19
N GLU A 278 -3.48 -6.47 10.20
CA GLU A 278 -3.34 -6.07 11.61
C GLU A 278 -1.87 -5.91 12.02
N ARG A 279 -0.99 -6.75 11.45
CA ARG A 279 0.44 -6.85 11.75
C ARG A 279 1.26 -6.76 10.48
N VAL A 280 2.45 -6.16 10.57
CA VAL A 280 3.43 -6.13 9.48
C VAL A 280 3.96 -7.55 9.25
N LYS A 281 3.86 -8.08 8.03
CA LYS A 281 4.54 -9.33 7.66
C LYS A 281 6.03 -9.08 7.48
N LEU A 282 6.83 -9.32 8.53
CA LEU A 282 8.28 -9.14 8.50
C LEU A 282 8.95 -10.25 7.70
N HIS A 283 9.62 -9.87 6.61
CA HIS A 283 10.35 -10.80 5.75
C HIS A 283 11.46 -10.09 4.97
N VAL A 284 12.59 -10.77 4.76
CA VAL A 284 13.66 -10.30 3.88
C VAL A 284 13.59 -11.10 2.58
N THR A 285 13.16 -10.46 1.48
CA THR A 285 13.04 -11.17 0.20
C THR A 285 14.42 -11.58 -0.32
N LEU A 286 14.64 -12.88 -0.49
CA LEU A 286 15.91 -13.45 -0.96
C LEU A 286 15.82 -13.82 -2.44
N MET A 287 14.69 -14.40 -2.85
CA MET A 287 14.42 -14.79 -4.23
C MET A 287 13.04 -14.31 -4.66
N ASN A 288 12.93 -13.77 -5.88
CA ASN A 288 11.69 -13.22 -6.40
C ASN A 288 11.65 -13.30 -7.94
N THR A 289 10.65 -13.96 -8.52
CA THR A 289 10.53 -14.04 -9.99
C THR A 289 10.29 -12.70 -10.68
N ALA A 290 9.99 -11.61 -9.94
CA ALA A 290 9.92 -10.26 -10.50
C ALA A 290 11.30 -9.68 -10.86
N PHE A 291 12.39 -10.14 -10.22
CA PHE A 291 13.74 -9.64 -10.50
C PHE A 291 14.23 -10.02 -11.90
N CYS A 292 13.77 -11.16 -12.41
CA CYS A 292 14.04 -11.59 -13.79
C CYS A 292 13.47 -10.64 -14.85
N MET A 293 12.38 -9.92 -14.54
CA MET A 293 11.76 -8.99 -15.50
C MET A 293 12.49 -7.64 -15.51
N GLN A 294 12.98 -7.17 -14.37
CA GLN A 294 13.73 -5.91 -14.26
C GLN A 294 15.07 -5.94 -15.00
N SER A 295 15.67 -7.12 -15.18
CA SER A 295 16.91 -7.28 -15.96
C SER A 295 16.68 -7.35 -17.47
N ASN A 296 15.45 -7.64 -17.93
CA ASN A 296 15.11 -7.78 -19.34
C ASN A 296 14.51 -6.50 -19.97
N GLU A 297 14.10 -5.50 -19.17
CA GLU A 297 13.56 -4.23 -19.69
C GLU A 297 14.59 -3.40 -20.48
N ASP A 298 15.89 -3.68 -20.33
CA ASP A 298 16.97 -3.09 -21.15
C ASP A 298 17.09 -3.74 -22.54
N SER A 299 16.31 -4.77 -22.86
CA SER A 299 16.42 -5.53 -24.11
C SER A 299 15.07 -6.03 -24.63
N SER A 300 14.36 -5.13 -25.32
CA SER A 300 13.32 -5.39 -26.34
C SER A 300 11.91 -5.84 -25.90
N GLY A 301 10.91 -5.15 -26.47
CA GLY A 301 9.65 -5.72 -26.98
C GLY A 301 8.67 -6.32 -25.98
N VAL A 302 7.64 -5.54 -25.64
CA VAL A 302 6.45 -5.94 -24.87
C VAL A 302 5.84 -7.24 -25.44
N THR A 303 6.13 -8.36 -24.79
CA THR A 303 5.25 -9.51 -24.75
C THR A 303 4.81 -9.68 -23.30
N SER A 304 3.50 -9.80 -23.09
CA SER A 304 2.91 -10.10 -21.78
C SER A 304 3.33 -11.51 -21.38
N GLN A 305 4.57 -11.66 -20.92
CA GLN A 305 5.05 -12.92 -20.36
C GLN A 305 4.43 -13.04 -18.98
N THR A 306 3.52 -14.01 -18.84
CA THR A 306 3.05 -14.47 -17.54
C THR A 306 4.28 -14.83 -16.71
N ARG A 307 4.43 -14.15 -15.58
CA ARG A 307 5.56 -14.34 -14.67
C ARG A 307 5.61 -15.82 -14.24
N GLU A 308 6.67 -16.51 -14.63
CA GLU A 308 6.85 -17.92 -14.28
C GLU A 308 7.16 -18.08 -12.78
N THR A 309 6.76 -19.21 -12.22
CA THR A 309 7.04 -19.65 -10.84
C THR A 309 8.32 -20.49 -10.80
N PHE A 310 8.85 -20.75 -9.60
CA PHE A 310 9.91 -21.74 -9.38
C PHE A 310 9.54 -22.74 -8.28
N CYS A 311 10.17 -23.92 -8.31
CA CYS A 311 10.00 -24.96 -7.31
C CYS A 311 11.02 -24.79 -6.17
N ALA A 312 10.55 -24.44 -4.98
CA ALA A 312 11.38 -24.23 -3.79
C ALA A 312 11.49 -25.46 -2.87
N LYS A 313 10.85 -26.60 -3.22
CA LYS A 313 10.81 -27.80 -2.36
C LYS A 313 12.19 -28.23 -1.84
N ASN A 314 13.18 -28.29 -2.72
CA ASN A 314 14.55 -28.70 -2.36
C ASN A 314 15.25 -27.62 -1.51
N ILE A 315 15.00 -26.34 -1.81
CA ILE A 315 15.57 -25.21 -1.06
C ILE A 315 15.09 -25.24 0.39
N LEU A 316 13.78 -25.45 0.61
CA LEU A 316 13.19 -25.54 1.94
C LEU A 316 13.78 -26.70 2.75
N LYS A 317 13.94 -27.87 2.13
CA LYS A 317 14.53 -29.07 2.77
C LYS A 317 15.98 -28.86 3.21
N VAL A 318 16.80 -28.24 2.37
CA VAL A 318 18.22 -28.00 2.68
C VAL A 318 18.37 -26.91 3.73
N SER A 319 17.45 -25.93 3.77
CA SER A 319 17.54 -24.76 4.63
C SER A 319 16.91 -24.94 6.01
N ASP A 320 16.04 -25.94 6.21
CA ASP A 320 15.43 -26.26 7.51
C ASP A 320 15.36 -27.80 7.73
N PRO A 321 16.48 -28.45 8.10
CA PRO A 321 16.54 -29.90 8.26
C PRO A 321 15.71 -30.46 9.44
N LEU A 322 15.02 -29.60 10.20
CA LEU A 322 14.18 -29.98 11.33
C LEU A 322 12.68 -30.08 10.99
N SER A 323 12.26 -29.81 9.75
CA SER A 323 10.85 -29.87 9.34
C SER A 323 10.35 -31.27 8.94
N GLU A 324 11.17 -32.32 9.08
CA GLU A 324 10.81 -33.73 8.80
C GLU A 324 10.64 -34.58 10.09
N VAL A 325 10.25 -33.97 11.22
CA VAL A 325 9.81 -34.71 12.43
C VAL A 325 8.40 -34.32 12.82
#